data_AF-A0A7C6W2E8-F1
#
_entry.id   AF-A0A7C6W2E8-F1
#
_cell.length_a   1.000
_cell.length_b   1.000
_cell.length_c   1.000
_cell.angle_alpha   90.00
_cell.angle_beta   90.00
_cell.angle_gamma   90.00
#
_symmetry.space_group_name_H-M   'P 1'
#
loop_
_entity.id
_entity.type
_entity.pdbx_description
1 polymer ?
#
loop_
_entity_poly.entity_id
_entity_poly.type
_entity_poly.pdbx_seq_one_letter_code
_entity_poly.pdbx_strand_id
1 'polypeptide(L)'
;KKYIKFRIIYFFLMVFSIFFVQYLLPYIPITNYNLVITSGGVIRGLFLFLRIITIIFITSLLTFTTMTTDLNYGMEALFKPLTYIKVPVEMMAMMLSLILRYIPTLLFETEKIMKAQASRGLDFSESKLKEKLTQVIALLVPIFVISLNRAEELSDAMEARGYVIGAKRTRVDEYKIKFKDLSLVFGSLIILGIIIYFRITL
;
A
#
# COMPACT_ATOMS: atom_id res chain seq x y z
N LYS A 1 -8.02 -3.57 -27.40
CA LYS A 1 -6.80 -2.72 -27.55
C LYS A 1 -6.94 -1.55 -26.56
N LYS A 2 -6.16 -1.54 -25.48
CA LYS A 2 -6.28 -0.57 -24.38
C LYS A 2 -5.60 0.73 -24.80
N TYR A 3 -6.37 1.70 -25.29
CA TYR A 3 -5.86 3.02 -25.67
C TYR A 3 -5.15 3.64 -24.47
N ILE A 4 -3.85 3.89 -24.58
CA ILE A 4 -3.09 4.67 -23.62
C ILE A 4 -3.80 6.03 -23.52
N LYS A 5 -4.27 6.39 -22.33
CA LYS A 5 -5.06 7.62 -22.13
C LYS A 5 -4.28 8.80 -22.70
N PHE A 6 -4.84 9.48 -23.70
CA PHE A 6 -4.26 10.62 -24.42
C PHE A 6 -3.65 11.69 -23.48
N ARG A 7 -4.19 11.82 -22.26
CA ARG A 7 -3.66 12.67 -21.17
C ARG A 7 -2.21 12.38 -20.76
N ILE A 8 -1.79 11.11 -20.74
CA ILE A 8 -0.41 10.74 -20.38
C ILE A 8 0.54 11.18 -21.51
N ILE A 9 0.12 10.98 -22.75
CA ILE A 9 0.89 11.41 -23.93
C ILE A 9 1.01 12.95 -23.95
N TYR A 10 -0.07 13.69 -23.69
CA TYR A 10 -0.02 15.15 -23.59
C TYR A 10 0.87 15.64 -22.44
N PHE A 11 0.90 14.94 -21.30
CA PHE A 11 1.79 15.28 -20.19
C PHE A 11 3.27 15.15 -20.60
N PHE A 12 3.65 14.02 -21.20
CA PHE A 12 5.02 13.83 -21.70
C PHE A 12 5.37 14.82 -22.82
N LEU A 13 4.43 15.12 -23.72
CA LEU A 13 4.61 16.10 -24.80
C LEU A 13 4.78 17.52 -24.25
N MET A 14 4.03 17.90 -23.20
CA MET A 14 4.16 19.18 -22.52
C MET A 14 5.53 19.32 -21.83
N VAL A 15 5.96 18.30 -21.08
CA VAL A 15 7.28 18.30 -20.42
C VAL A 15 8.38 18.41 -21.47
N PHE A 16 8.31 17.63 -22.55
CA PHE A 16 9.28 17.67 -23.64
C PHE A 16 9.27 19.03 -24.37
N SER A 17 8.09 19.63 -24.59
CA SER A 17 7.94 20.94 -25.20
C SER A 17 8.54 22.06 -24.35
N ILE A 18 8.50 21.96 -23.01
CA ILE A 18 9.14 22.93 -22.12
C ILE A 18 10.66 22.88 -22.28
N PHE A 19 11.25 21.68 -22.29
CA PHE A 19 12.69 21.51 -22.55
C PHE A 19 13.07 21.93 -23.99
N PHE A 20 12.19 21.68 -24.96
CA PHE A 20 12.40 22.06 -26.37
C PHE A 20 12.32 23.58 -26.60
N VAL A 21 11.36 24.27 -25.97
CA VAL A 21 11.24 25.74 -26.01
C VAL A 21 12.42 26.40 -25.30
N GLN A 22 12.89 25.81 -24.20
CA GLN A 22 14.10 26.24 -23.50
C GLN A 22 15.38 26.05 -24.34
N TYR A 23 15.39 25.08 -25.26
CA TYR A 23 16.45 24.89 -26.24
C TYR A 23 16.36 25.90 -27.41
N LEU A 24 15.15 26.25 -27.87
CA LEU A 24 14.93 27.04 -29.09
C LEU A 24 15.00 28.57 -28.90
N LEU A 25 14.86 29.10 -27.67
CA LEU A 25 14.94 30.54 -27.37
C LEU A 25 16.22 30.86 -26.57
N PRO A 26 17.35 31.23 -27.22
CA PRO A 26 18.64 31.47 -26.57
C PRO A 26 18.88 32.95 -26.19
N TYR A 27 17.85 33.80 -26.20
CA TYR A 27 18.05 35.26 -26.11
C TYR A 27 18.14 35.85 -24.69
N ILE A 28 18.02 35.05 -23.65
CA ILE A 28 18.38 35.45 -22.28
C ILE A 28 19.07 34.26 -21.59
N PRO A 29 20.41 34.15 -21.64
CA PRO A 29 21.11 33.07 -20.98
C PRO A 29 21.12 33.35 -19.47
N ILE A 30 20.08 32.90 -18.75
CA ILE A 30 20.10 32.99 -17.28
C ILE A 30 21.16 32.03 -16.71
N THR A 31 21.54 30.98 -17.45
CA THR A 31 22.78 30.18 -17.26
C THR A 31 23.06 29.37 -18.53
N ASN A 32 24.33 29.22 -18.94
CA ASN A 32 24.72 28.25 -19.98
C ASN A 32 24.44 26.82 -19.47
N TYR A 33 23.32 26.22 -19.85
CA TYR A 33 23.08 24.79 -19.64
C TYR A 33 23.88 23.98 -20.66
N ASN A 34 25.20 23.94 -20.47
CA ASN A 34 25.99 22.87 -21.04
C ASN A 34 25.65 21.60 -20.27
N LEU A 35 24.98 20.67 -20.95
CA LEU A 35 24.72 19.32 -20.47
C LEU A 35 26.04 18.56 -20.44
N VAL A 36 26.88 18.86 -19.45
CA VAL A 36 28.14 18.19 -19.23
C VAL A 36 27.84 16.88 -18.51
N ILE A 37 27.87 15.78 -19.25
CA ILE A 37 27.80 14.44 -18.68
C ILE A 37 29.09 14.21 -17.91
N THR A 38 29.05 14.48 -16.61
CA THR A 38 30.17 14.22 -15.70
C THR A 38 30.19 12.73 -15.36
N SER A 39 31.38 12.12 -15.33
CA SER A 39 31.55 10.72 -14.91
C SER A 39 30.97 10.46 -13.51
N GLY A 40 31.11 11.43 -12.59
CA GLY A 40 30.48 11.39 -11.27
C GLY A 40 28.95 11.44 -11.31
N GLY A 41 28.37 12.21 -12.23
CA GLY A 41 26.91 12.26 -12.45
C GLY A 41 26.35 10.94 -12.95
N VAL A 42 27.04 10.29 -13.90
CA VAL A 42 26.64 8.97 -14.43
C VAL A 42 26.68 7.89 -13.34
N ILE A 43 27.76 7.84 -12.55
CA ILE A 43 27.90 6.87 -11.45
C ILE A 43 26.80 7.08 -10.40
N ARG A 44 26.56 8.31 -9.96
CA ARG A 44 25.49 8.63 -8.99
C ARG A 44 24.09 8.30 -9.55
N GLY A 45 23.85 8.60 -10.83
CA GLY A 45 22.61 8.25 -11.52
C GLY A 45 22.39 6.75 -11.55
N LEU A 46 23.42 5.96 -11.86
CA LEU A 46 23.37 4.50 -11.85
C LEU A 46 23.08 3.96 -10.44
N PHE A 47 23.72 4.51 -9.40
CA PHE A 47 23.43 4.13 -8.01
C PHE A 47 21.99 4.41 -7.60
N LEU A 48 21.43 5.57 -7.96
CA LEU A 48 20.03 5.89 -7.69
C LEU A 48 19.07 4.95 -8.43
N PHE A 49 19.37 4.64 -9.69
CA PHE A 49 18.59 3.70 -10.49
C PHE A 49 18.56 2.30 -9.86
N LEU A 50 19.74 1.75 -9.52
CA LEU A 50 19.85 0.44 -8.84
C LEU A 50 19.14 0.43 -7.48
N ARG A 51 19.22 1.53 -6.72
CA ARG A 51 18.53 1.66 -5.42
C ARG A 51 17.01 1.56 -5.57
N ILE A 52 16.44 2.30 -6.52
CA ILE A 52 14.98 2.28 -6.77
C ILE A 52 14.55 0.89 -7.21
N ILE A 53 15.27 0.28 -8.16
CA ILE A 53 15.01 -1.08 -8.63
C ILE A 53 15.01 -2.07 -7.46
N THR A 54 16.02 -2.01 -6.59
CA THR A 54 16.15 -2.91 -5.45
C THR A 54 14.96 -2.79 -4.49
N ILE A 55 14.54 -1.56 -4.18
CA ILE A 55 13.36 -1.32 -3.31
C ILE A 55 12.09 -1.92 -3.94
N ILE A 56 11.89 -1.71 -5.25
CA ILE A 56 10.73 -2.25 -5.96
C ILE A 56 10.75 -3.78 -5.98
N PHE A 57 11.91 -4.40 -6.22
CA PHE A 57 12.04 -5.86 -6.22
C PHE A 57 11.74 -6.46 -4.84
N ILE A 58 12.32 -5.90 -3.76
CA ILE A 58 12.10 -6.40 -2.40
C ILE A 58 10.62 -6.27 -2.00
N THR A 59 10.01 -5.10 -2.23
CA THR A 59 8.61 -4.85 -1.88
C THR A 59 7.64 -5.72 -2.69
N SER A 60 7.92 -5.91 -3.99
CA SER A 60 7.12 -6.80 -4.84
C SER A 60 7.25 -8.26 -4.41
N LEU A 61 8.47 -8.72 -4.10
CA LEU A 61 8.71 -10.08 -3.64
C LEU A 61 7.96 -10.36 -2.33
N LEU A 62 8.01 -9.43 -1.36
CA LEU A 62 7.24 -9.52 -0.13
C LEU A 62 5.72 -9.63 -0.41
N THR A 63 5.21 -8.77 -1.30
CA THR A 63 3.78 -8.73 -1.65
C THR A 63 3.31 -9.99 -2.37
N PHE A 64 4.14 -10.58 -3.24
CA PHE A 64 3.77 -11.78 -3.99
C PHE A 64 3.93 -13.08 -3.20
N THR A 65 4.85 -13.14 -2.23
CA THR A 65 5.17 -14.37 -1.52
C THR A 65 4.42 -14.54 -0.20
N THR A 66 3.85 -13.47 0.35
CA THR A 66 3.25 -13.45 1.69
C THR A 66 1.77 -13.09 1.62
N MET A 67 0.91 -13.87 2.28
CA MET A 67 -0.51 -13.52 2.38
C MET A 67 -0.69 -12.33 3.33
N THR A 68 -1.68 -11.49 3.06
CA THR A 68 -1.98 -10.30 3.88
C THR A 68 -2.37 -10.67 5.32
N THR A 69 -2.98 -11.84 5.52
CA THR A 69 -3.30 -12.39 6.85
C THR A 69 -2.05 -12.77 7.63
N ASP A 70 -1.08 -13.41 6.98
CA ASP A 70 0.21 -13.79 7.59
C ASP A 70 1.03 -12.55 7.97
N LEU A 71 1.00 -11.53 7.11
CA LEU A 71 1.64 -10.25 7.36
C LEU A 71 1.08 -9.58 8.62
N ASN A 72 -0.24 -9.62 8.83
CA ASN A 72 -0.87 -9.10 10.04
C ASN A 72 -0.42 -9.84 11.30
N TYR A 73 -0.34 -11.17 11.27
CA TYR A 73 0.19 -11.95 12.39
C TYR A 73 1.65 -11.60 12.70
N GLY A 74 2.48 -11.40 11.66
CA GLY A 74 3.85 -10.92 11.81
C GLY A 74 3.91 -9.53 12.46
N MET A 75 3.06 -8.60 12.03
CA MET A 75 2.95 -7.27 12.62
C MET A 75 2.51 -7.31 14.08
N GLU A 76 1.53 -8.15 14.43
CA GLU A 76 1.11 -8.35 15.82
C GLU A 76 2.29 -8.85 16.69
N ALA A 77 3.07 -9.80 16.20
CA ALA A 77 4.24 -10.31 16.92
C ALA A 77 5.32 -9.23 17.12
N LEU A 78 5.56 -8.41 16.09
CA LEU A 78 6.51 -7.29 16.15
C LEU A 78 6.04 -6.18 17.09
N PHE A 79 4.74 -5.92 17.16
CA PHE A 79 4.18 -4.90 18.05
C PHE A 79 3.91 -5.42 19.46
N LYS A 80 3.90 -6.73 19.72
CA LYS A 80 3.73 -7.31 21.05
C LYS A 80 4.55 -6.63 22.17
N PRO A 81 5.85 -6.28 22.01
CA PRO A 81 6.60 -5.54 23.04
C PRO A 81 6.00 -4.16 23.38
N LEU A 82 5.24 -3.50 22.51
CA LEU A 82 4.59 -2.23 22.82
C LEU A 82 3.48 -2.39 23.88
N THR A 83 3.05 -3.62 24.17
CA THR A 83 2.13 -3.92 25.28
C THR A 83 2.70 -3.49 26.63
N TYR A 84 4.04 -3.48 26.81
CA TYR A 84 4.67 -2.95 28.02
C TYR A 84 4.41 -1.46 28.24
N ILE A 85 4.15 -0.70 27.16
CA ILE A 85 3.82 0.72 27.17
C ILE A 85 2.27 0.92 27.21
N LYS A 86 1.52 -0.14 27.56
CA LYS A 86 0.04 -0.15 27.63
C LYS A 86 -0.67 0.08 26.29
N VAL A 87 0.01 -0.15 25.17
CA VAL A 87 -0.64 -0.14 23.84
C VAL A 87 -1.48 -1.42 23.68
N PRO A 88 -2.77 -1.35 23.27
CA PRO A 88 -3.65 -2.52 23.15
C PRO A 88 -3.40 -3.28 21.83
N VAL A 89 -2.21 -3.85 21.68
CA VAL A 89 -1.75 -4.53 20.45
C VAL A 89 -2.68 -5.66 20.03
N GLU A 90 -3.16 -6.46 20.98
CA GLU A 90 -4.04 -7.60 20.72
C GLU A 90 -5.39 -7.19 20.11
N MET A 91 -5.96 -6.09 20.60
CA MET A 91 -7.21 -5.53 20.08
C MET A 91 -6.99 -4.95 18.68
N MET A 92 -5.87 -4.24 18.46
CA MET A 92 -5.51 -3.72 17.14
C MET A 92 -5.31 -4.84 16.12
N ALA A 93 -4.63 -5.92 16.50
CA ALA A 93 -4.43 -7.08 15.63
C ALA A 93 -5.74 -7.79 15.29
N MET A 94 -6.65 -7.91 16.26
CA MET A 94 -8.00 -8.43 16.04
C MET A 94 -8.75 -7.56 15.03
N MET A 95 -8.80 -6.24 15.24
CA MET A 95 -9.47 -5.31 14.33
C MET A 95 -8.87 -5.39 12.93
N LEU A 96 -7.54 -5.41 12.81
CA LEU A 96 -6.87 -5.52 11.51
C LEU A 96 -7.19 -6.84 10.81
N SER A 97 -7.27 -7.96 11.55
CA SER A 97 -7.63 -9.27 11.00
C SER A 97 -9.06 -9.31 10.49
N LEU A 98 -9.99 -8.72 11.25
CA LEU A 98 -11.39 -8.56 10.84
C LEU A 98 -11.50 -7.67 9.60
N ILE A 99 -10.80 -6.54 9.57
CA ILE A 99 -10.78 -5.62 8.42
C ILE A 99 -10.26 -6.34 7.17
N LEU A 100 -9.12 -7.02 7.25
CA LEU A 100 -8.54 -7.71 6.09
C LEU A 100 -9.47 -8.79 5.53
N ARG A 101 -10.19 -9.50 6.41
CA ARG A 101 -11.21 -10.48 6.00
C ARG A 101 -12.45 -9.82 5.41
N TYR A 102 -12.81 -8.63 5.88
CA TYR A 102 -14.02 -7.92 5.45
C TYR A 102 -13.83 -7.16 4.14
N ILE A 103 -12.61 -6.72 3.80
CA ILE A 103 -12.31 -6.02 2.55
C ILE A 103 -12.86 -6.76 1.31
N PRO A 104 -12.60 -8.08 1.10
CA PRO A 104 -13.16 -8.81 -0.03
C PRO A 104 -14.69 -8.75 -0.08
N THR A 105 -15.37 -8.99 1.05
CA THR A 105 -16.83 -8.96 1.13
C THR A 105 -17.39 -7.57 0.83
N LEU A 106 -16.76 -6.52 1.39
CA LEU A 106 -17.15 -5.13 1.14
C LEU A 106 -17.01 -4.76 -0.34
N LEU A 107 -15.99 -5.27 -1.03
CA LEU A 107 -15.83 -5.07 -2.47
C LEU A 107 -16.96 -5.74 -3.27
N PHE A 108 -17.36 -6.97 -2.92
CA PHE A 108 -18.49 -7.63 -3.56
C PHE A 108 -19.82 -6.91 -3.31
N GLU A 109 -20.06 -6.43 -2.09
CA GLU A 109 -21.24 -5.63 -1.76
C GLU A 109 -21.24 -4.30 -2.52
N THR A 110 -20.08 -3.63 -2.60
CA THR A 110 -19.90 -2.41 -3.38
C THR A 110 -20.23 -2.65 -4.86
N GLU A 111 -19.72 -3.72 -5.46
CA GLU A 111 -20.04 -4.06 -6.86
C GLU A 111 -21.54 -4.32 -7.07
N LYS A 112 -22.19 -5.00 -6.12
CA LYS A 112 -23.64 -5.25 -6.16
C LYS A 112 -24.43 -3.95 -6.10
N ILE A 113 -24.05 -3.04 -5.20
CA ILE A 113 -24.68 -1.73 -5.04
C ILE A 113 -24.45 -0.88 -6.29
N MET A 114 -23.22 -0.88 -6.84
CA MET A 114 -22.90 -0.18 -8.08
C MET A 114 -23.79 -0.64 -9.23
N LYS A 115 -23.95 -1.96 -9.43
CA LYS A 115 -24.83 -2.52 -10.47
C LYS A 115 -26.30 -2.14 -10.23
N ALA A 116 -26.78 -2.20 -8.99
CA ALA A 116 -28.15 -1.82 -8.65
C ALA A 116 -28.43 -0.33 -8.90
N GLN A 117 -27.47 0.54 -8.57
CA GLN A 117 -27.58 1.98 -8.82
C GLN A 117 -27.48 2.30 -10.32
N ALA A 118 -26.66 1.58 -11.07
CA ALA A 118 -26.62 1.69 -12.53
C ALA A 118 -27.98 1.32 -13.17
N SER A 119 -28.63 0.26 -12.68
CA SER A 119 -30.01 -0.09 -13.11
C SER A 119 -31.05 0.97 -12.76
N ARG A 120 -30.80 1.81 -11.75
CA ARG A 120 -31.64 2.97 -11.38
C ARG A 120 -31.30 4.23 -12.17
N GLY A 121 -30.43 4.14 -13.18
CA GLY A 121 -30.10 5.25 -14.08
C GLY A 121 -28.91 6.11 -13.65
N LEU A 122 -28.13 5.70 -12.63
CA LEU A 122 -26.88 6.37 -12.29
C LEU A 122 -25.76 5.91 -13.24
N ASP A 123 -25.29 6.80 -14.11
CA ASP A 123 -24.13 6.55 -14.96
C ASP A 123 -22.82 7.02 -14.29
N PHE A 124 -21.91 6.08 -14.04
CA PHE A 124 -20.62 6.34 -13.39
C PHE A 124 -19.49 6.70 -14.38
N SER A 125 -19.77 6.72 -15.69
CA SER A 125 -18.77 6.77 -16.76
C SER A 125 -18.45 8.21 -17.19
N GLU A 126 -19.46 9.06 -17.35
CA GLU A 126 -19.31 10.42 -17.87
C GLU A 126 -20.14 11.41 -17.05
N SER A 127 -19.49 12.19 -16.18
CA SER A 127 -20.20 13.15 -15.33
C SER A 127 -19.34 14.34 -14.94
N LYS A 128 -19.97 15.52 -14.80
CA LYS A 128 -19.35 16.73 -14.26
C LYS A 128 -18.95 16.50 -12.79
N LEU A 129 -17.98 17.26 -12.28
CA LEU A 129 -17.49 17.10 -10.88
C LEU A 129 -18.61 17.08 -9.84
N LYS A 130 -19.67 17.90 -10.03
CA LYS A 130 -20.84 17.96 -9.16
C LYS A 130 -21.67 16.67 -9.17
N GLU A 131 -21.87 16.08 -10.34
CA GLU A 131 -22.63 14.83 -10.51
C GLU A 131 -21.86 13.63 -9.93
N LYS A 132 -20.52 13.63 -10.05
CA LYS A 132 -19.67 12.61 -9.41
C LYS A 132 -19.80 12.61 -7.89
N LEU A 133 -19.94 13.78 -7.27
CA LEU A 133 -20.12 13.87 -5.82
C LEU A 133 -21.45 13.21 -5.40
N THR A 134 -22.53 13.52 -6.12
CA THR A 134 -23.85 12.90 -5.88
C THR A 134 -23.80 11.38 -6.07
N GLN A 135 -23.08 10.88 -7.09
CA GLN A 135 -22.88 9.44 -7.32
C GLN A 135 -22.12 8.77 -6.18
N VAL A 136 -21.05 9.40 -5.68
CA VAL A 136 -20.30 8.87 -4.52
C VAL A 136 -21.19 8.78 -3.29
N ILE A 137 -21.99 9.81 -3.01
CA ILE A 137 -22.93 9.81 -1.88
C ILE A 137 -23.97 8.68 -2.02
N ALA A 138 -24.50 8.47 -3.23
CA ALA A 138 -25.48 7.41 -3.51
C ALA A 138 -24.93 5.99 -3.29
N LEU A 139 -23.60 5.79 -3.40
CA LEU A 139 -22.93 4.53 -3.06
C LEU A 139 -22.53 4.46 -1.58
N LEU A 140 -22.04 5.58 -1.02
CA LEU A 140 -21.48 5.63 0.33
C LEU A 140 -22.55 5.39 1.40
N VAL A 141 -23.74 5.99 1.27
CA VAL A 141 -24.81 5.84 2.27
C VAL A 141 -25.23 4.37 2.43
N PRO A 142 -25.56 3.60 1.37
CA PRO A 142 -25.85 2.18 1.50
C PRO A 142 -24.72 1.35 2.10
N ILE A 143 -23.47 1.58 1.67
CA ILE A 143 -22.31 0.85 2.16
C ILE A 143 -22.09 1.11 3.66
N PHE A 144 -22.29 2.35 4.09
CA PHE A 144 -22.15 2.74 5.48
C PHE A 144 -23.18 2.05 6.38
N VAL A 145 -24.45 2.05 5.97
CA VAL A 145 -25.53 1.37 6.72
C VAL A 145 -25.28 -0.13 6.81
N ILE A 146 -24.89 -0.77 5.70
CA ILE A 146 -24.57 -2.21 5.68
C ILE A 146 -23.38 -2.52 6.60
N SER A 147 -22.36 -1.66 6.60
CA SER A 147 -21.18 -1.84 7.45
C SER A 147 -21.50 -1.68 8.94
N LEU A 148 -22.41 -0.76 9.29
CA LEU A 148 -22.89 -0.61 10.68
C LEU A 148 -23.67 -1.84 11.14
N ASN A 149 -24.65 -2.29 10.35
CA ASN A 149 -25.41 -3.49 10.68
C ASN A 149 -24.48 -4.71 10.81
N ARG A 150 -23.49 -4.84 9.93
CA ARG A 150 -22.51 -5.93 10.02
C ARG A 150 -21.67 -5.85 11.30
N ALA A 151 -21.29 -4.65 11.71
CA ALA A 151 -20.54 -4.46 12.95
C ALA A 151 -21.36 -4.85 14.17
N GLU A 152 -22.65 -4.52 14.20
CA GLU A 152 -23.61 -4.93 15.24
C GLU A 152 -23.79 -6.45 15.26
N GLU A 153 -24.12 -7.06 14.12
CA GLU A 153 -24.24 -8.52 13.97
C GLU A 153 -22.97 -9.26 14.41
N LEU A 154 -21.78 -8.72 14.07
CA LEU A 154 -20.51 -9.29 14.46
C LEU A 154 -20.26 -9.14 15.96
N SER A 155 -20.61 -8.00 16.55
CA SER A 155 -20.50 -7.76 17.99
C SER A 155 -21.38 -8.73 18.78
N ASP A 156 -22.65 -8.85 18.40
CA ASP A 156 -23.60 -9.77 19.04
C ASP A 156 -23.14 -11.21 18.91
N ALA A 157 -22.65 -11.61 17.73
CA ALA A 157 -22.11 -12.95 17.51
C ALA A 157 -20.82 -13.21 18.30
N MET A 158 -20.00 -12.19 18.55
CA MET A 158 -18.80 -12.28 19.38
C MET A 158 -19.19 -12.43 20.85
N GLU A 159 -20.15 -11.66 21.35
CA GLU A 159 -20.66 -11.76 22.72
C GLU A 159 -21.32 -13.11 22.98
N ALA A 160 -22.16 -13.59 22.06
CA ALA A 160 -22.81 -14.90 22.16
C ALA A 160 -21.81 -16.07 22.21
N ARG A 161 -20.62 -15.90 21.62
CA ARG A 161 -19.51 -16.88 21.70
C ARG A 161 -18.63 -16.71 22.95
N GLY A 162 -18.97 -15.79 23.84
CA GLY A 162 -18.21 -15.50 25.05
C GLY A 162 -16.90 -14.76 24.78
N TYR A 163 -16.80 -13.99 23.69
CA TYR A 163 -15.59 -13.25 23.36
C TYR A 163 -15.42 -12.01 24.25
N VAL A 164 -14.52 -12.08 25.23
CA VAL A 164 -14.20 -10.96 26.13
C VAL A 164 -12.96 -10.22 25.65
N ILE A 165 -13.11 -8.92 25.33
CA ILE A 165 -12.02 -8.08 24.88
C ILE A 165 -11.02 -7.84 26.02
N GLY A 166 -9.75 -8.17 25.81
CA GLY A 166 -8.68 -7.99 26.80
C GLY A 166 -8.48 -9.16 27.77
N ALA A 167 -9.30 -10.21 27.69
CA ALA A 167 -9.04 -11.45 28.41
C ALA A 167 -7.87 -12.23 27.79
N LYS A 168 -7.14 -13.00 28.60
CA LYS A 168 -6.12 -13.92 28.09
C LYS A 168 -6.78 -14.98 27.21
N ARG A 169 -6.22 -15.17 26.01
CA ARG A 169 -6.76 -16.07 24.98
C ARG A 169 -5.69 -17.03 24.47
N THR A 170 -6.10 -18.23 24.11
CA THR A 170 -5.27 -19.20 23.38
C THR A 170 -5.35 -18.94 21.89
N ARG A 171 -4.27 -19.20 21.15
CA ARG A 171 -4.22 -19.05 19.69
C ARG A 171 -4.43 -20.40 19.03
N VAL A 172 -5.24 -20.41 17.96
CA VAL A 172 -5.47 -21.60 17.14
C VAL A 172 -4.32 -21.78 16.14
N ASP A 173 -3.93 -20.69 15.48
CA ASP A 173 -2.79 -20.67 14.56
C ASP A 173 -1.52 -20.18 15.28
N GLU A 174 -0.58 -21.09 15.51
CA GLU A 174 0.73 -20.79 16.12
C GLU A 174 1.86 -20.91 15.10
N TYR A 175 2.49 -19.78 14.76
CA TYR A 175 3.70 -19.77 13.92
C TYR A 175 4.90 -20.22 14.74
N LYS A 176 5.41 -21.42 14.44
CA LYS A 176 6.64 -21.96 15.03
C LYS A 176 7.84 -21.60 14.17
N ILE A 177 8.85 -21.00 14.81
CA ILE A 177 10.12 -20.68 14.16
C ILE A 177 10.80 -21.98 13.75
N LYS A 178 11.07 -22.14 12.45
CA LYS A 178 11.82 -23.28 11.91
C LYS A 178 13.31 -22.94 11.82
N PHE A 179 14.15 -23.97 11.75
CA PHE A 179 15.60 -23.78 11.53
C PHE A 179 15.92 -22.98 10.27
N LYS A 180 15.11 -23.11 9.21
CA LYS A 180 15.24 -22.30 7.99
C LYS A 180 15.05 -20.81 8.28
N ASP A 181 14.05 -20.45 9.09
CA ASP A 181 13.76 -19.06 9.42
C ASP A 181 14.91 -18.45 10.23
N LEU A 182 15.45 -19.21 11.19
CA LEU A 182 16.61 -18.78 11.97
C LEU A 182 17.85 -18.58 11.08
N SER A 183 18.10 -19.50 10.15
CA SER A 183 19.23 -19.37 9.21
C SER A 183 19.11 -18.15 8.30
N LEU A 184 17.88 -17.80 7.87
CA LEU A 184 17.60 -16.63 7.05
C LEU A 184 17.78 -15.33 7.84
N VAL A 185 17.30 -15.28 9.09
CA VAL A 185 17.50 -14.11 9.96
C VAL A 185 18.98 -13.90 10.23
N PHE A 186 19.73 -14.96 10.56
CA PHE A 186 21.16 -14.85 10.81
C PHE A 186 21.94 -14.44 9.55
N GLY A 187 21.61 -15.02 8.40
CA GLY A 187 22.18 -14.63 7.11
C GLY A 187 21.92 -13.15 6.77
N SER A 188 20.70 -12.65 7.01
CA SER A 188 20.39 -11.24 6.75
C SER A 188 21.12 -10.28 7.69
N LEU A 189 21.31 -10.64 8.97
CA LEU A 189 22.12 -9.86 9.92
C LEU A 189 23.60 -9.82 9.52
N ILE A 190 24.16 -10.92 9.03
CA ILE A 190 25.54 -10.95 8.53
C ILE A 190 25.69 -10.03 7.33
N ILE A 191 24.77 -10.10 6.36
CA ILE A 191 24.81 -9.24 5.16
C ILE A 191 24.72 -7.76 5.57
N LEU A 192 23.82 -7.41 6.50
CA LEU A 192 23.73 -6.05 7.03
C LEU A 192 25.01 -5.61 7.73
N GLY A 193 25.61 -6.48 8.55
CA GLY A 193 26.88 -6.21 9.23
C GLY A 193 28.02 -5.94 8.25
N ILE A 194 28.13 -6.75 7.19
CA ILE A 194 29.10 -6.57 6.11
C ILE A 194 28.87 -5.22 5.40
N ILE A 195 27.63 -4.87 5.06
CA ILE A 195 27.29 -3.59 4.41
C ILE A 195 27.67 -2.41 5.30
N ILE A 196 27.37 -2.47 6.60
CA ILE A 196 27.72 -1.42 7.56
C ILE A 196 29.24 -1.29 7.68
N TYR A 197 29.96 -2.41 7.76
CA TYR A 197 31.42 -2.41 7.82
C TYR A 197 32.05 -1.76 6.59
N PHE A 198 31.62 -2.14 5.38
CA PHE A 198 32.08 -1.51 4.15
C PHE A 198 31.74 -0.02 4.10
N ARG A 199 30.57 0.39 4.59
CA ARG A 199 30.17 1.80 4.61
C ARG A 199 30.95 2.65 5.62
N ILE A 200 31.46 2.05 6.70
CA ILE A 200 32.27 2.77 7.70
C ILE A 200 33.73 2.84 7.25
N THR A 201 34.23 1.79 6.58
CA THR A 201 35.65 1.68 6.18
C THR A 201 35.97 2.46 4.89
N LEU A 202 34.98 2.69 4.03
CA LEU A 202 35.11 3.24 2.67
C LEU A 202 34.36 4.58 2.57
#